data_AF-A0A135L1N1-F1
#
_entry.id   AF-A0A135L1N1-F1
#
_cell.length_a   1.000
_cell.length_b   1.000
_cell.length_c   1.000
_cell.angle_alpha   90.00
_cell.angle_beta   90.00
_cell.angle_gamma   90.00
#
_symmetry.space_group_name_H-M   'P 1'
#
loop_
_entity.id
_entity.type
_entity.pdbx_description
1 polymer ?
#
loop_
_entity_poly.entity_id
_entity_poly.type
_entity_poly.pdbx_seq_one_letter_code
_entity_poly.pdbx_strand_id
1 'polypeptide(L)'
;MDSLGKIKKIEEVFDLKVDNYGFRRMGGYKVETDVHVIQVLIQNYQSCCESWGYFSSDDDLSHFVGAELKEIDLTDTALNKQKVEESDYYSDGGGIQFVDFVTTNGVFQLAVYNAHNGYYGHDILVLKDNEIILDETL
;
A
#
# COMPACT_ATOMS: atom_id res chain seq x y z
N MET A 1 14.12 -19.55 0.55
CA MET A 1 13.28 -18.45 1.03
C MET A 1 12.28 -19.04 1.98
N ASP A 2 12.21 -18.53 3.19
CA ASP A 2 11.16 -18.93 4.13
C ASP A 2 9.81 -18.48 3.54
N SER A 3 8.84 -19.39 3.49
CA SER A 3 7.52 -19.12 2.91
C SER A 3 6.83 -18.01 3.71
N LEU A 4 6.23 -17.03 3.03
CA LEU A 4 5.43 -15.99 3.70
C LEU A 4 4.05 -16.51 4.13
N GLY A 5 3.73 -17.77 3.81
CA GLY A 5 2.54 -18.48 4.25
C GLY A 5 1.40 -18.44 3.23
N LYS A 6 0.35 -19.20 3.52
CA LYS A 6 -0.90 -19.20 2.75
C LYS A 6 -1.81 -18.08 3.21
N ILE A 7 -2.32 -17.30 2.26
CA ILE A 7 -3.25 -16.21 2.53
C ILE A 7 -4.53 -16.79 3.14
N LYS A 8 -4.92 -16.29 4.31
CA LYS A 8 -6.19 -16.61 4.96
C LYS A 8 -7.23 -15.54 4.70
N LYS A 9 -6.80 -14.28 4.64
CA LYS A 9 -7.71 -13.14 4.58
C LYS A 9 -7.00 -11.93 3.97
N ILE A 10 -7.72 -11.21 3.13
CA ILE A 10 -7.36 -9.87 2.67
C ILE A 10 -8.56 -8.99 2.98
N GLU A 11 -8.34 -7.87 3.66
CA GLU A 11 -9.41 -6.94 4.01
C GLU A 11 -8.94 -5.50 4.05
N GLU A 12 -9.87 -4.58 3.77
CA GLU A 12 -9.68 -3.17 4.03
C GLU A 12 -9.73 -2.88 5.52
N VAL A 13 -8.90 -1.93 5.96
CA VAL A 13 -8.85 -1.45 7.33
C VAL A 13 -8.97 0.07 7.35
N PHE A 14 -9.71 0.58 8.34
CA PHE A 14 -10.03 1.99 8.49
C PHE A 14 -9.71 2.45 9.90
N ASP A 15 -9.21 3.68 10.04
CA ASP A 15 -8.91 4.35 11.32
C ASP A 15 -8.02 3.57 12.29
N LEU A 16 -7.14 2.73 11.73
CA LEU A 16 -6.19 1.94 12.49
C LEU A 16 -5.20 2.87 13.19
N LYS A 17 -4.93 2.58 14.47
CA LYS A 17 -3.82 3.18 15.20
C LYS A 17 -2.64 2.21 15.15
N VAL A 18 -1.52 2.66 14.61
CA VAL A 18 -0.26 1.91 14.64
C VAL A 18 0.47 2.23 15.94
N ASP A 19 0.85 1.19 16.68
CA ASP A 19 1.59 1.36 17.94
C ASP A 19 2.93 2.04 17.70
N ASN A 20 3.32 2.93 18.62
CA ASN A 20 4.54 3.75 18.51
C ASN A 20 4.63 4.68 17.29
N TYR A 21 3.55 4.84 16.51
CA TYR A 21 3.50 5.74 15.34
C TYR A 21 2.68 7.02 15.57
N GLY A 22 2.60 7.45 16.83
CA GLY A 22 1.91 8.67 17.23
C GLY A 22 0.38 8.57 17.25
N PHE A 23 -0.30 9.69 17.02
CA PHE A 23 -1.76 9.80 17.06
C PHE A 23 -2.41 9.72 15.68
N ARG A 24 -1.64 9.33 14.65
CA ARG A 24 -2.12 9.23 13.28
C ARG A 24 -3.11 8.08 13.14
N ARG A 25 -4.12 8.32 12.30
CA ARG A 25 -5.07 7.30 11.85
C ARG A 25 -4.64 6.84 10.47
N MET A 26 -4.70 5.54 10.26
CA MET A 26 -4.24 4.88 9.05
C MET A 26 -5.37 4.08 8.44
N GLY A 27 -5.46 4.08 7.11
CA GLY A 27 -6.35 3.21 6.34
C GLY A 27 -5.59 2.50 5.24
N GLY A 28 -6.13 1.42 4.71
CA GLY A 28 -5.49 0.65 3.64
C GLY A 28 -5.92 -0.79 3.66
N TYR A 29 -4.97 -1.70 3.44
CA TYR A 29 -5.23 -3.13 3.38
C TYR A 29 -4.42 -3.90 4.43
N LYS A 30 -5.01 -5.00 4.90
CA LYS A 30 -4.33 -6.02 5.70
C LYS A 30 -4.43 -7.36 5.00
N VAL A 31 -3.27 -8.00 4.82
CA VAL A 31 -3.12 -9.35 4.28
C VAL A 31 -2.64 -10.26 5.40
N GLU A 32 -3.50 -11.18 5.82
CA GLU A 32 -3.20 -12.18 6.85
C GLU A 32 -2.90 -13.52 6.18
N THR A 33 -1.73 -14.09 6.48
CA THR A 33 -1.35 -15.45 6.09
C THR A 33 -1.43 -16.39 7.30
N ASP A 34 -1.09 -17.67 7.10
CA ASP A 34 -0.93 -18.61 8.20
C ASP A 34 0.34 -18.40 9.04
N VAL A 35 1.26 -17.54 8.60
CA VAL A 35 2.53 -17.24 9.27
C VAL A 35 2.64 -15.77 9.69
N HIS A 36 2.21 -14.83 8.83
CA HIS A 36 2.49 -13.40 8.95
C HIS A 36 1.23 -12.55 8.77
N VAL A 37 1.28 -11.34 9.35
CA VAL A 37 0.33 -10.26 9.04
C VAL A 37 1.07 -9.13 8.36
N ILE A 38 0.61 -8.75 7.17
CA ILE A 38 1.17 -7.65 6.39
C ILE A 38 0.13 -6.55 6.25
N GLN A 39 0.56 -5.30 6.39
CA GLN A 39 -0.31 -4.13 6.27
C GLN A 39 0.31 -3.13 5.31
N VAL A 40 -0.50 -2.60 4.39
CA VAL A 40 -0.13 -1.50 3.50
C VAL A 40 -1.09 -0.37 3.80
N LEU A 41 -0.58 0.71 4.38
CA LEU A 41 -1.37 1.74 5.02
C LEU A 41 -0.97 3.13 4.53
N ILE A 42 -1.93 4.03 4.50
CA ILE A 42 -1.75 5.46 4.28
C ILE A 42 -2.45 6.24 5.39
N GLN A 43 -1.87 7.36 5.81
CA GLN A 43 -2.53 8.25 6.75
C GLN A 43 -3.85 8.74 6.14
N ASN A 44 -4.96 8.47 6.81
CA ASN A 44 -6.31 8.68 6.28
C ASN A 44 -7.03 9.90 6.88
N TYR A 45 -6.26 10.85 7.43
CA TYR A 45 -6.81 12.06 8.05
C TYR A 45 -6.81 13.21 7.06
N GLN A 46 -7.97 13.80 6.79
CA GLN A 46 -8.09 14.99 5.95
C GLN A 46 -8.22 16.25 6.85
N SER A 47 -7.42 17.28 6.58
CA SER A 47 -7.39 18.54 7.34
C SER A 47 -7.90 19.74 6.51
N CYS A 48 -7.84 19.64 5.18
CA CYS A 48 -8.12 20.63 4.16
C CYS A 48 -8.41 19.95 2.80
N CYS A 49 -7.73 20.38 1.73
CA CYS A 49 -7.88 19.93 0.34
C CYS A 49 -7.05 18.68 -0.01
N GLU A 50 -6.62 17.88 0.98
CA GLU A 50 -5.95 16.60 0.72
C GLU A 50 -6.87 15.68 -0.09
N SER A 51 -6.30 15.01 -1.10
CA SER A 51 -6.92 13.85 -1.74
C SER A 51 -5.99 12.66 -1.53
N TRP A 52 -6.48 11.64 -0.84
CA TRP A 52 -5.76 10.40 -0.59
C TRP A 52 -6.67 9.21 -0.83
N GLY A 53 -6.07 8.06 -1.06
CA GLY A 53 -6.82 6.83 -1.16
C GLY A 53 -5.94 5.62 -1.38
N TYR A 54 -6.59 4.48 -1.39
CA TYR A 54 -5.97 3.20 -1.66
C TYR A 54 -6.93 2.35 -2.49
N PHE A 55 -6.38 1.49 -3.32
CA PHE A 55 -7.15 0.60 -4.18
C PHE A 55 -6.33 -0.65 -4.53
N SER A 56 -7.02 -1.73 -4.86
CA SER A 56 -6.42 -2.95 -5.42
C SER A 56 -6.56 -3.00 -6.94
N SER A 57 -5.66 -3.73 -7.60
CA SER A 57 -5.79 -4.06 -9.03
C SER A 57 -7.02 -4.92 -9.36
N ASP A 58 -7.52 -5.65 -8.36
CA ASP A 58 -8.59 -6.61 -8.48
C ASP A 58 -9.77 -6.22 -7.60
N ASP A 59 -10.98 -6.22 -8.17
CA ASP A 59 -12.23 -5.93 -7.45
C ASP A 59 -12.61 -7.07 -6.47
N ASP A 60 -12.18 -8.31 -6.76
CA ASP A 60 -12.44 -9.49 -5.94
C ASP A 60 -11.14 -10.19 -5.54
N LEU A 61 -10.65 -9.88 -4.34
CA LEU A 61 -9.44 -10.45 -3.77
C LEU A 61 -9.64 -11.87 -3.19
N SER A 62 -10.87 -12.40 -3.18
CA SER A 62 -11.17 -13.71 -2.58
C SER A 62 -10.45 -14.87 -3.27
N HIS A 63 -10.12 -14.72 -4.55
CA HIS A 63 -9.43 -15.74 -5.34
C HIS A 63 -7.97 -15.98 -4.90
N PHE A 64 -7.38 -15.04 -4.15
CA PHE A 64 -6.05 -15.20 -3.56
C PHE A 64 -6.08 -15.92 -2.20
N VAL A 65 -7.25 -16.08 -1.58
CA VAL A 65 -7.36 -16.84 -0.33
C VAL A 65 -7.00 -18.31 -0.58
N GLY A 66 -6.09 -18.83 0.25
CA GLY A 66 -5.50 -20.16 0.12
C GLY A 66 -4.27 -20.22 -0.78
N ALA A 67 -3.97 -19.18 -1.57
CA ALA A 67 -2.75 -19.08 -2.34
C ALA A 67 -1.53 -18.91 -1.43
N GLU A 68 -0.39 -19.45 -1.84
CA GLU A 68 0.87 -19.21 -1.14
C GLU A 68 1.43 -17.84 -1.55
N LEU A 69 1.70 -16.99 -0.56
CA LEU A 69 2.39 -15.72 -0.74
C LEU A 69 3.89 -16.00 -0.86
N LYS A 70 4.48 -15.59 -1.97
CA LYS A 70 5.89 -15.84 -2.28
C LYS A 70 6.74 -14.63 -1.92
N GLU A 71 6.32 -13.46 -2.41
CA GLU A 71 7.11 -12.23 -2.38
C GLU A 71 6.18 -11.02 -2.21
N ILE A 72 6.71 -9.95 -1.64
CA ILE A 72 6.05 -8.65 -1.51
C ILE A 72 7.02 -7.63 -2.07
N ASP A 73 6.67 -7.03 -3.20
CA ASP A 73 7.55 -6.11 -3.92
C ASP A 73 7.02 -4.69 -3.80
N LEU A 74 7.87 -3.78 -3.33
CA LEU A 74 7.60 -2.36 -3.36
C LEU A 74 7.92 -1.83 -4.76
N THR A 75 6.90 -1.35 -5.43
CA THR A 75 6.99 -0.73 -6.75
C THR A 75 6.89 0.78 -6.54
N ASP A 76 8.04 1.46 -6.57
CA ASP A 76 8.14 2.91 -6.41
C ASP A 76 7.38 3.68 -7.51
N THR A 77 7.29 5.00 -7.34
CA THR A 77 6.60 5.95 -8.23
C THR A 77 7.10 5.93 -9.69
N ALA A 78 8.16 5.17 -10.03
CA ALA A 78 8.94 5.34 -11.26
C ALA A 78 8.92 4.18 -12.26
N LEU A 79 8.05 3.16 -12.17
CA LEU A 79 7.94 2.16 -13.25
C LEU A 79 7.24 2.68 -14.53
N ASN A 80 7.68 3.81 -15.09
CA ASN A 80 7.18 4.33 -16.36
C ASN A 80 7.39 3.32 -17.50
N LYS A 81 6.37 3.10 -18.35
CA LYS A 81 6.61 2.67 -19.75
C LYS A 81 6.05 3.69 -20.75
N GLN A 82 6.46 4.94 -20.56
CA GLN A 82 6.55 5.98 -21.58
C GLN A 82 7.82 6.81 -21.36
N LYS A 83 8.36 7.48 -22.40
CA LYS A 83 9.44 8.46 -22.21
C LYS A 83 8.84 9.74 -21.61
N VAL A 84 9.47 10.22 -20.55
CA VAL A 84 9.11 11.44 -19.79
C VAL A 84 8.95 12.69 -20.67
N GLU A 85 9.56 12.73 -21.85
CA GLU A 85 9.55 13.87 -22.78
C GLU A 85 8.14 14.28 -23.26
N GLU A 86 7.11 13.47 -23.02
CA GLU A 86 5.71 13.69 -23.43
C GLU A 86 4.69 13.81 -22.26
N SER A 87 5.11 13.72 -20.98
CA SER A 87 4.18 13.72 -19.83
C SER A 87 4.20 15.03 -19.03
N ASP A 88 3.08 15.77 -19.01
CA ASP A 88 2.83 16.93 -18.12
C ASP A 88 2.30 16.51 -16.72
N TYR A 89 2.69 15.34 -16.22
CA TYR A 89 2.01 14.67 -15.09
C TYR A 89 2.41 15.18 -13.69
N TYR A 90 3.33 16.14 -13.56
CA TYR A 90 3.91 16.55 -12.27
C TYR A 90 4.03 18.07 -12.10
N SER A 91 2.91 18.80 -12.00
CA SER A 91 2.95 20.15 -11.40
C SER A 91 2.45 20.22 -9.96
N ASP A 92 1.91 19.12 -9.41
CA ASP A 92 1.52 19.01 -8.01
C ASP A 92 2.35 17.90 -7.35
N GLY A 93 2.96 18.20 -6.20
CA GLY A 93 3.81 17.30 -5.42
C GLY A 93 3.05 16.18 -4.72
N GLY A 94 2.23 15.43 -5.47
CA GLY A 94 1.63 14.17 -5.06
C GLY A 94 2.38 12.97 -5.64
N GLY A 95 2.17 11.79 -5.05
CA GLY A 95 2.79 10.54 -5.49
C GLY A 95 1.84 9.35 -5.38
N ILE A 96 2.25 8.24 -6.00
CA ILE A 96 1.59 6.93 -5.89
C ILE A 96 2.66 5.89 -5.53
N GLN A 97 2.40 5.08 -4.51
CA GLN A 97 3.22 3.91 -4.17
C GLN A 97 2.43 2.64 -4.47
N PHE A 98 3.08 1.70 -5.15
CA PHE A 98 2.50 0.40 -5.45
C PHE A 98 3.18 -0.68 -4.61
N VAL A 99 2.41 -1.68 -4.19
CA VAL A 99 2.86 -2.85 -3.45
C VAL A 99 2.29 -4.10 -4.10
N ASP A 100 3.15 -4.89 -4.72
CA ASP A 100 2.79 -6.12 -5.43
C ASP A 100 2.88 -7.32 -4.48
N PHE A 101 1.84 -8.13 -4.44
CA PHE A 101 1.77 -9.39 -3.70
C PHE A 101 1.83 -10.55 -4.68
N VAL A 102 3.01 -11.18 -4.77
CA VAL A 102 3.25 -12.29 -5.70
C VAL A 102 2.79 -13.59 -5.06
N THR A 103 1.78 -14.23 -5.64
CA THR A 103 1.21 -15.47 -5.11
C THR A 103 1.32 -16.63 -6.10
N THR A 104 0.90 -17.83 -5.68
CA THR A 104 0.71 -18.97 -6.61
C THR A 104 -0.46 -18.79 -7.58
N ASN A 105 -1.41 -17.88 -7.28
CA ASN A 105 -2.60 -17.64 -8.09
C ASN A 105 -2.49 -16.39 -8.97
N GLY A 106 -1.31 -15.76 -9.04
CA GLY A 106 -1.09 -14.51 -9.76
C GLY A 106 -0.53 -13.42 -8.85
N VAL A 107 -0.48 -12.21 -9.36
CA VAL A 107 -0.05 -11.01 -8.63
C VAL A 107 -1.26 -10.13 -8.44
N PHE A 108 -1.49 -9.63 -7.22
CA PHE A 108 -2.33 -8.46 -7.02
C PHE A 108 -1.49 -7.29 -6.54
N GLN A 109 -1.86 -6.10 -7.00
CA GLN A 109 -1.20 -4.85 -6.65
C GLN A 109 -2.12 -4.04 -5.75
N LEU A 110 -1.55 -3.50 -4.68
CA LEU A 110 -2.19 -2.49 -3.85
C LEU A 110 -1.51 -1.15 -4.14
N ALA A 111 -2.30 -0.16 -4.51
CA ALA A 111 -1.82 1.19 -4.73
C ALA A 111 -2.30 2.08 -3.59
N VAL A 112 -1.42 2.91 -3.07
CA VAL A 112 -1.75 4.02 -2.18
C VAL A 112 -1.33 5.31 -2.88
N TYR A 113 -2.23 6.29 -2.93
CA TYR A 113 -1.96 7.56 -3.58
C TYR A 113 -2.25 8.72 -2.67
N ASN A 114 -1.55 9.80 -2.95
CA ASN A 114 -1.61 11.02 -2.19
C ASN A 114 -1.42 12.22 -3.13
N ALA A 115 -2.35 13.16 -3.07
CA ALA A 115 -2.30 14.43 -3.78
C ALA A 115 -2.60 15.58 -2.80
N HIS A 116 -1.65 16.49 -2.64
CA HIS A 116 -1.76 17.61 -1.70
C HIS A 116 -1.30 18.94 -2.28
N ASN A 117 -1.76 19.32 -3.47
CA ASN A 117 -1.47 20.61 -4.12
C ASN A 117 0.00 21.10 -3.96
N GLY A 118 0.97 20.16 -3.91
CA GLY A 118 2.40 20.43 -3.78
C GLY A 118 2.99 20.84 -2.41
N TYR A 119 2.32 20.67 -1.27
CA TYR A 119 2.88 21.14 0.02
C TYR A 119 3.35 20.07 1.01
N TYR A 120 2.54 19.04 1.36
CA TYR A 120 2.94 17.97 2.30
C TYR A 120 2.19 16.66 2.05
N GLY A 121 2.89 15.53 2.03
CA GLY A 121 2.25 14.25 1.83
C GLY A 121 1.75 13.51 3.07
N HIS A 122 0.91 12.51 2.83
CA HIS A 122 0.51 11.50 3.80
C HIS A 122 1.59 10.43 3.96
N ASP A 123 1.80 10.00 5.20
CA ASP A 123 2.70 8.90 5.52
C ASP A 123 2.13 7.58 4.96
N ILE A 124 2.99 6.83 4.29
CA ILE A 124 2.74 5.47 3.81
C ILE A 124 3.57 4.52 4.64
N LEU A 125 2.89 3.54 5.21
CA LEU A 125 3.50 2.49 6.01
C LEU A 125 3.31 1.13 5.37
N VAL A 126 4.37 0.34 5.37
CA VAL A 126 4.27 -1.11 5.23
C VAL A 126 4.75 -1.75 6.52
N LEU A 127 3.90 -2.59 7.10
CA LEU A 127 4.21 -3.34 8.31
C LEU A 127 4.22 -4.83 8.03
N LYS A 128 5.14 -5.54 8.68
CA LYS A 128 5.13 -7.00 8.80
C LYS A 128 5.14 -7.35 10.28
N ASP A 129 4.12 -8.07 10.73
CA ASP A 129 3.96 -8.50 12.13
C ASP A 129 4.03 -7.34 13.13
N ASN A 130 3.42 -6.20 12.77
CA ASN A 130 3.45 -4.92 13.48
C ASN A 130 4.82 -4.20 13.52
N GLU A 131 5.86 -4.76 12.91
CA GLU A 131 7.12 -4.06 12.70
C GLU A 131 7.04 -3.23 11.42
N ILE A 132 7.40 -1.94 11.52
CA ILE A 132 7.44 -1.04 10.37
C ILE A 132 8.65 -1.41 9.51
N ILE A 133 8.39 -1.80 8.27
CA ILE A 133 9.44 -2.14 7.28
C ILE A 133 9.58 -1.08 6.19
N LEU A 134 8.57 -0.21 6.04
CA LEU A 134 8.61 0.99 5.21
C LEU A 134 7.89 2.13 5.93
N ASP A 135 8.50 3.33 5.91
CA ASP A 135 7.96 4.58 6.43
C ASP A 135 8.39 5.72 5.50
N GLU A 136 7.50 6.11 4.59
CA GLU A 136 7.77 7.12 3.58
C GLU A 136 6.67 8.17 3.51
N THR A 137 7.03 9.38 3.13
CA THR A 137 6.10 10.47 2.83
C THR A 137 6.30 10.85 1.36
N LEU A 138 5.23 10.77 0.56
CA LEU A 138 5.25 11.15 -0.87
C LEU A 138 5.16 12.66 -1.09
#